data_AF-A0A369R619-F1
#
_entry.id   AF-A0A369R619-F1
#
_cell.length_a   1.000
_cell.length_b   1.000
_cell.length_c   1.000
_cell.angle_alpha   90.00
_cell.angle_beta   90.00
_cell.angle_gamma   90.00
#
_symmetry.space_group_name_H-M   'P 1'
#
loop_
_entity.id
_entity.type
_entity.pdbx_description
1 polymer ?
#
loop_
_entity_poly.entity_id
_entity_poly.type
_entity_poly.pdbx_seq_one_letter_code
_entity_poly.pdbx_strand_id
1 'polypeptide(L)'
;MKKSRSGAIIFCVLGLLLFNGCSSGKEALEQFSGRRVQLFFATDRNDTGRAEPDSRFGSERDSLHYGTTVISFPADHRIGQLESALLADDALEHVLLKEVNSMSEERFFGLLTQSVNAYDKQELLVFVHGFNMSFAKASRRFGQIVSDLGYRGCPVYFSWPSRGAINRYAADKNCVEWSTLNLECFLEQLAVRSGSRKIILTAHSMGGRALTYAFSSLLQRRPDLADRFGALLLYAPDIDSGVFRRDIAPVLSASGVQVTLYVSGRDRALKVSRRLNGYERVGYVEDSPLIENGIETIDVGNVKAGFSGHSYYHQSRPVLSDMFYLINEGLSADERFSLEPVDTSDGRYWRFRR
;
A
#
# COMPACT_ATOMS: atom_id res chain seq x y z
N MET A 1 -67.44 67.28 -4.06
CA MET A 1 -66.20 67.86 -3.47
C MET A 1 -65.23 66.72 -3.18
N LYS A 2 -64.00 66.80 -3.72
CA LYS A 2 -62.74 66.07 -3.40
C LYS A 2 -62.82 64.53 -3.25
N LYS A 3 -62.51 63.71 -4.28
CA LYS A 3 -61.18 63.22 -4.76
C LYS A 3 -60.24 62.66 -3.67
N SER A 4 -60.03 61.34 -3.68
CA SER A 4 -58.73 60.62 -3.51
C SER A 4 -58.96 59.11 -3.76
N ARG A 5 -58.70 58.58 -4.97
CA ARG A 5 -57.47 57.88 -5.40
C ARG A 5 -57.12 56.67 -4.50
N SER A 6 -57.41 55.43 -4.91
CA SER A 6 -56.72 54.59 -5.93
C SER A 6 -55.68 53.67 -5.26
N GLY A 7 -55.88 52.37 -5.40
CA GLY A 7 -54.92 51.34 -4.99
C GLY A 7 -55.50 49.93 -5.12
N ALA A 8 -55.89 49.54 -6.34
CA ALA A 8 -56.17 48.16 -6.68
C ALA A 8 -54.85 47.38 -6.76
N ILE A 9 -54.77 46.20 -6.14
CA ILE A 9 -53.78 45.19 -6.51
C ILE A 9 -54.53 43.92 -6.91
N ILE A 10 -54.31 43.59 -8.18
CA ILE A 10 -54.86 42.49 -8.95
C ILE A 10 -54.14 41.18 -8.59
N PHE A 11 -54.92 40.11 -8.62
CA PHE A 11 -54.54 38.69 -8.57
C PHE A 11 -53.40 38.33 -9.55
N CYS A 12 -52.39 37.58 -9.10
CA CYS A 12 -51.60 36.70 -9.97
C CYS A 12 -51.26 35.41 -9.23
N VAL A 13 -52.04 34.36 -9.51
CA VAL A 13 -51.64 32.96 -9.33
C VAL A 13 -50.71 32.62 -10.49
N LEU A 14 -49.45 32.29 -10.20
CA LEU A 14 -48.57 31.60 -11.15
C LEU A 14 -47.67 30.65 -10.36
N GLY A 15 -47.76 29.36 -10.70
CA GLY A 15 -46.91 28.32 -10.15
C GLY A 15 -45.48 28.39 -10.69
N LEU A 16 -44.54 27.92 -9.88
CA LEU A 16 -43.20 27.54 -10.31
C LEU A 16 -42.79 26.26 -9.56
N LEU A 17 -42.75 25.18 -10.33
CA LEU A 17 -41.92 24.00 -10.09
C LEU A 17 -40.43 24.42 -10.03
N LEU A 18 -39.61 23.55 -9.42
CA LEU A 18 -38.14 23.42 -9.49
C LEU A 18 -37.35 23.98 -8.28
N PHE A 19 -36.95 23.10 -7.34
CA PHE A 19 -35.65 22.40 -7.31
C PHE A 19 -35.45 21.79 -5.92
N ASN A 20 -35.73 20.50 -5.78
CA ASN A 20 -35.09 19.67 -4.76
C ASN A 20 -33.63 19.49 -5.17
N GLY A 21 -32.70 20.10 -4.44
CA GLY A 21 -31.29 19.94 -4.73
C GLY A 21 -30.41 20.60 -3.67
N CYS A 22 -29.52 19.80 -3.09
CA CYS A 22 -28.45 20.20 -2.16
C CYS A 22 -28.86 20.55 -0.72
N SER A 23 -29.29 19.52 0.02
CA SER A 23 -29.16 19.53 1.50
C SER A 23 -28.71 18.18 2.08
N SER A 24 -28.82 17.07 1.34
CA SER A 24 -28.49 15.73 1.85
C SER A 24 -26.99 15.44 1.99
N GLY A 25 -26.12 16.34 1.55
CA GLY A 25 -24.66 16.15 1.61
C GLY A 25 -24.02 16.59 2.93
N LYS A 26 -24.67 17.45 3.72
CA LYS A 26 -24.08 17.95 4.99
C LYS A 26 -24.56 17.15 6.21
N GLU A 27 -25.78 16.64 6.20
CA GLU A 27 -26.35 15.88 7.32
C GLU A 27 -25.88 14.41 7.36
N ALA A 28 -25.43 13.82 6.25
CA ALA A 28 -24.82 12.48 6.23
C ALA A 28 -23.33 12.47 6.64
N LEU A 29 -22.73 13.64 6.84
CA LEU A 29 -21.31 13.83 7.16
C LEU A 29 -21.05 14.02 8.67
N GLU A 30 -22.09 14.19 9.49
CA GLU A 30 -21.96 14.46 10.93
C GLU A 30 -22.08 13.25 11.87
N GLN A 31 -22.18 12.01 11.36
CA GLN A 31 -22.34 10.84 12.23
C GLN A 31 -21.21 9.80 12.14
N PHE A 32 -19.97 10.22 11.94
CA PHE A 32 -18.78 9.40 12.21
C PHE A 32 -17.62 10.32 12.64
N SER A 33 -17.22 10.28 13.92
CA SER A 33 -16.11 11.10 14.45
C SER A 33 -14.70 10.56 14.13
N GLY A 34 -14.60 9.49 13.33
CA GLY A 34 -13.36 8.80 12.99
C GLY A 34 -12.66 9.34 11.74
N ARG A 35 -11.32 9.36 11.75
CA ARG A 35 -10.50 9.70 10.59
C ARG A 35 -10.75 8.71 9.43
N ARG A 36 -10.75 9.19 8.19
CA ARG A 36 -10.88 8.38 6.98
C ARG A 36 -9.65 8.49 6.09
N VAL A 37 -9.27 7.38 5.48
CA VAL A 37 -8.18 7.31 4.49
C VAL A 37 -8.74 6.71 3.21
N GLN A 38 -8.66 7.45 2.11
CA GLN A 38 -8.99 6.94 0.79
C GLN A 38 -7.74 6.33 0.15
N LEU A 39 -7.89 5.15 -0.45
CA LEU A 39 -6.83 4.43 -1.14
C LEU A 39 -7.25 4.17 -2.59
N PHE A 40 -6.31 4.22 -3.52
CA PHE A 40 -6.51 3.74 -4.88
C PHE A 40 -6.11 2.27 -4.97
N PHE A 41 -6.80 1.48 -5.78
CA PHE A 41 -6.43 0.07 -5.99
C PHE A 41 -6.44 -0.34 -7.45
N ALA A 42 -5.56 -1.29 -7.77
CA ALA A 42 -5.71 -2.20 -8.88
C ALA A 42 -5.71 -3.64 -8.34
N THR A 43 -6.56 -4.51 -8.87
CA THR A 43 -6.66 -5.89 -8.42
C THR A 43 -7.03 -6.80 -9.59
N ASP A 44 -6.38 -7.94 -9.68
CA ASP A 44 -6.67 -9.03 -10.63
C ASP A 44 -7.36 -10.21 -9.92
N ARG A 45 -8.11 -9.86 -8.86
CA ARG A 45 -9.06 -10.74 -8.16
C ARG A 45 -10.41 -10.67 -8.85
N ASN A 46 -11.12 -11.80 -8.86
CA ASN A 46 -12.50 -11.84 -9.33
C ASN A 46 -13.42 -10.92 -8.51
N ASP A 47 -14.21 -10.09 -9.18
CA ASP A 47 -15.32 -9.37 -8.56
C ASP A 47 -16.45 -10.38 -8.27
N THR A 48 -16.90 -10.45 -7.02
CA THR A 48 -17.96 -11.40 -6.61
C THR A 48 -19.36 -10.85 -6.85
N GLY A 49 -19.49 -9.57 -7.21
CA GLY A 49 -20.76 -8.86 -7.34
C GLY A 49 -21.46 -8.56 -6.02
N ARG A 50 -20.85 -8.91 -4.87
CA ARG A 50 -21.43 -8.66 -3.53
C ARG A 50 -21.41 -7.17 -3.21
N ALA A 51 -22.42 -6.73 -2.44
CA ALA A 51 -22.55 -5.35 -2.01
C ALA A 51 -21.63 -5.05 -0.81
N GLU A 52 -21.34 -6.05 0.03
CA GLU A 52 -20.52 -5.89 1.21
C GLU A 52 -19.05 -5.62 0.83
N PRO A 53 -18.45 -4.49 1.27
CA PRO A 53 -17.07 -4.12 0.94
C PRO A 53 -16.05 -5.23 1.19
N ASP A 54 -16.16 -5.92 2.34
CA ASP A 54 -15.24 -6.99 2.74
C ASP A 54 -15.27 -8.22 1.83
N SER A 55 -16.38 -8.42 1.12
CA SER A 55 -16.61 -9.57 0.24
C SER A 55 -16.62 -9.20 -1.24
N ARG A 56 -16.36 -7.93 -1.61
CA ARG A 56 -16.46 -7.44 -2.99
C ARG A 56 -15.51 -8.19 -3.94
N PHE A 57 -14.27 -8.40 -3.52
CA PHE A 57 -13.26 -9.13 -4.32
C PHE A 57 -12.87 -10.45 -3.66
N GLY A 58 -12.85 -11.51 -4.47
CA GLY A 58 -12.56 -12.87 -4.04
C GLY A 58 -11.07 -13.24 -4.06
N SER A 59 -10.81 -14.53 -4.28
CA SER A 59 -9.45 -15.11 -4.32
C SER A 59 -9.14 -15.85 -5.61
N GLU A 60 -10.01 -15.76 -6.61
CA GLU A 60 -9.76 -16.33 -7.94
C GLU A 60 -9.20 -15.24 -8.86
N ARG A 61 -8.46 -15.66 -9.90
CA ARG A 61 -7.84 -14.78 -10.87
C ARG A 61 -8.88 -14.21 -11.82
N ASP A 62 -8.70 -12.97 -12.23
CA ASP A 62 -9.55 -12.29 -13.20
C ASP A 62 -8.77 -11.16 -13.90
N SER A 63 -9.35 -10.55 -14.92
CA SER A 63 -8.85 -9.30 -15.50
C SER A 63 -8.64 -8.19 -14.45
N LEU A 64 -7.84 -7.18 -14.77
CA LEU A 64 -7.58 -6.06 -13.87
C LEU A 64 -8.84 -5.21 -13.64
N HIS A 65 -9.15 -5.01 -12.37
CA HIS A 65 -10.18 -4.11 -11.86
C HIS A 65 -9.52 -2.93 -11.16
N TYR A 66 -10.09 -1.74 -11.34
CA TYR A 66 -9.59 -0.49 -10.75
C TYR A 66 -10.64 0.16 -9.86
N GLY A 67 -10.20 0.91 -8.86
CA GLY A 67 -11.12 1.64 -8.01
C GLY A 67 -10.48 2.40 -6.87
N THR A 68 -11.33 2.79 -5.93
CA THR A 68 -10.92 3.35 -4.64
C THR A 68 -11.56 2.61 -3.48
N THR A 69 -10.88 2.60 -2.34
CA THR A 69 -11.44 2.15 -1.06
C THR A 69 -11.39 3.25 -0.02
N VAL A 70 -12.32 3.21 0.93
CA VAL A 70 -12.33 4.12 2.09
C VAL A 70 -12.16 3.30 3.36
N ILE A 71 -11.10 3.59 4.10
CA ILE A 71 -10.81 2.99 5.40
C ILE A 71 -11.19 3.98 6.49
N SER A 72 -12.01 3.57 7.46
CA SER A 72 -12.31 4.36 8.66
C SER A 72 -11.50 3.86 9.84
N PHE A 73 -11.08 4.80 10.70
CA PHE A 73 -10.33 4.52 11.92
C PHE A 73 -11.12 4.97 13.16
N PRO A 74 -11.00 4.24 14.28
CA PRO A 74 -11.54 4.71 15.55
C PRO A 74 -10.80 5.97 16.01
N ALA A 75 -11.45 6.80 16.82
CA ALA A 75 -10.90 8.09 17.26
C ALA A 75 -9.61 7.93 18.11
N ASP A 76 -9.47 6.81 18.81
CA ASP A 76 -8.35 6.48 19.69
C ASP A 76 -7.32 5.52 19.05
N HIS A 77 -7.35 5.38 17.72
CA HIS A 77 -6.43 4.53 16.96
C HIS A 77 -4.96 4.77 17.34
N ARG A 78 -4.22 3.67 17.54
CA ARG A 78 -2.81 3.71 17.97
C ARG A 78 -1.87 3.22 16.89
N ILE A 79 -0.80 3.97 16.64
CA ILE A 79 0.27 3.59 15.71
C ILE A 79 0.73 2.16 15.95
N GLY A 80 0.72 1.36 14.89
CA GLY A 80 1.10 -0.05 14.88
C GLY A 80 0.00 -1.02 15.33
N GLN A 81 -1.19 -0.54 15.65
CA GLN A 81 -2.33 -1.38 16.03
C GLN A 81 -3.34 -1.44 14.89
N LEU A 82 -3.87 -2.64 14.63
CA LEU A 82 -5.01 -2.81 13.74
C LEU A 82 -6.14 -3.33 14.61
N GLU A 83 -6.98 -2.40 15.06
CA GLU A 83 -8.14 -2.70 15.87
C GLU A 83 -9.17 -3.41 14.99
N SER A 84 -9.51 -4.65 15.33
CA SER A 84 -10.38 -5.50 14.53
C SER A 84 -11.31 -6.33 15.40
N ALA A 85 -12.54 -6.51 14.95
CA ALA A 85 -13.54 -7.30 15.65
C ALA A 85 -13.25 -8.81 15.57
N LEU A 86 -13.63 -9.54 16.63
CA LEU A 86 -13.73 -11.01 16.62
C LEU A 86 -15.12 -11.51 16.18
N LEU A 87 -16.16 -10.67 16.31
CA LEU A 87 -17.56 -11.06 16.11
C LEU A 87 -18.33 -10.08 15.20
N ALA A 88 -18.38 -8.80 15.57
CA ALA A 88 -19.13 -7.77 14.84
C ALA A 88 -18.31 -6.48 14.73
N ASP A 89 -18.33 -5.89 13.54
CA ASP A 89 -17.62 -4.64 13.24
C ASP A 89 -18.25 -3.45 13.97
N ASP A 90 -17.40 -2.60 14.53
CA ASP A 90 -17.77 -1.35 15.19
C ASP A 90 -16.80 -0.26 14.72
N ALA A 91 -17.32 0.80 14.11
CA ALA A 91 -16.49 1.88 13.58
C ALA A 91 -15.87 2.77 14.68
N LEU A 92 -16.40 2.72 15.91
CA LEU A 92 -15.83 3.41 17.07
C LEU A 92 -14.64 2.65 17.67
N GLU A 93 -14.55 1.35 17.44
CA GLU A 93 -13.51 0.50 18.03
C GLU A 93 -12.56 -0.10 16.99
N HIS A 94 -12.93 -0.15 15.70
CA HIS A 94 -12.23 -0.93 14.70
C HIS A 94 -11.88 -0.17 13.43
N VAL A 95 -10.78 -0.59 12.79
CA VAL A 95 -10.38 -0.18 11.45
C VAL A 95 -11.21 -0.97 10.44
N LEU A 96 -12.03 -0.27 9.66
CA LEU A 96 -13.01 -0.91 8.76
C LEU A 96 -12.79 -0.49 7.30
N LEU A 97 -13.04 -1.43 6.38
CA LEU A 97 -13.22 -1.11 4.97
C LEU A 97 -14.67 -0.70 4.76
N LYS A 98 -14.92 0.60 4.58
CA LYS A 98 -16.28 1.16 4.51
C LYS A 98 -16.85 1.14 3.11
N GLU A 99 -16.02 1.39 2.11
CA GLU A 99 -16.45 1.56 0.72
C GLU A 99 -15.45 0.90 -0.24
N VAL A 100 -15.98 0.31 -1.31
CA VAL A 100 -15.23 -0.15 -2.49
C VAL A 100 -15.94 0.41 -3.72
N ASN A 101 -15.28 1.34 -4.39
CA ASN A 101 -15.82 2.04 -5.55
C ASN A 101 -15.05 1.63 -6.81
N SER A 102 -15.54 0.61 -7.50
CA SER A 102 -14.98 0.16 -8.78
C SER A 102 -15.24 1.17 -9.90
N MET A 103 -14.30 1.32 -10.82
CA MET A 103 -14.39 2.25 -11.95
C MET A 103 -13.60 1.75 -13.17
N SER A 104 -13.82 2.37 -14.32
CA SER A 104 -13.01 2.10 -15.51
C SER A 104 -11.56 2.56 -15.31
N GLU A 105 -10.65 2.00 -16.08
CA GLU A 105 -9.23 2.37 -16.07
C GLU A 105 -9.04 3.86 -16.38
N GLU A 106 -9.75 4.40 -17.38
CA GLU A 106 -9.66 5.81 -17.77
C GLU A 106 -10.10 6.72 -16.62
N ARG A 107 -11.20 6.37 -15.95
CA ARG A 107 -11.68 7.12 -14.79
C ARG A 107 -10.71 7.01 -13.60
N PHE A 108 -10.12 5.84 -13.39
CA PHE A 108 -9.11 5.62 -12.37
C PHE A 108 -7.90 6.54 -12.55
N PHE A 109 -7.28 6.56 -13.73
CA PHE A 109 -6.11 7.41 -13.97
C PHE A 109 -6.45 8.90 -14.01
N GLY A 110 -7.64 9.27 -14.48
CA GLY A 110 -8.13 10.64 -14.41
C GLY A 110 -8.29 11.14 -12.98
N LEU A 111 -8.85 10.30 -12.09
CA LEU A 111 -9.00 10.63 -10.67
C LEU A 111 -7.66 10.58 -9.92
N LEU A 112 -6.80 9.61 -10.23
CA LEU A 112 -5.47 9.47 -9.66
C LEU A 112 -4.62 10.72 -9.93
N THR A 113 -4.61 11.20 -11.18
CA THR A 113 -3.89 12.41 -11.57
C THR A 113 -4.37 13.64 -10.81
N GLN A 114 -5.70 13.80 -10.66
CA GLN A 114 -6.27 14.89 -9.86
C GLN A 114 -5.85 14.80 -8.39
N SER A 115 -5.89 13.60 -7.81
CA SER A 115 -5.47 13.36 -6.42
C SER A 115 -3.98 13.65 -6.20
N VAL A 116 -3.12 13.17 -7.10
CA VAL A 116 -1.68 13.42 -7.07
C VAL A 116 -1.37 14.92 -7.12
N ASN A 117 -2.04 15.66 -8.00
CA ASN A 117 -1.84 17.11 -8.15
C ASN A 117 -2.32 17.94 -6.95
N ALA A 118 -3.10 17.35 -6.03
CA ALA A 118 -3.53 18.00 -4.81
C ALA A 118 -2.46 17.98 -3.70
N TYR A 119 -1.40 17.19 -3.84
CA TYR A 119 -0.29 17.11 -2.90
C TYR A 119 0.94 17.86 -3.42
N ASP A 120 1.61 18.63 -2.55
CA ASP A 120 2.78 19.43 -2.94
C ASP A 120 3.92 18.60 -3.55
N LYS A 121 4.16 17.40 -3.00
CA LYS A 121 5.21 16.49 -3.50
C LYS A 121 4.80 15.75 -4.77
N GLN A 122 3.49 15.65 -5.05
CA GLN A 122 2.93 14.89 -6.18
C GLN A 122 3.46 13.45 -6.26
N GLU A 123 3.50 12.76 -5.13
CA GLU A 123 4.09 11.41 -5.00
C GLU A 123 3.03 10.32 -4.92
N LEU A 124 3.41 9.12 -5.39
CA LEU A 124 2.68 7.88 -5.12
C LEU A 124 3.40 7.04 -4.08
N LEU A 125 2.62 6.42 -3.19
CA LEU A 125 3.07 5.29 -2.39
C LEU A 125 2.33 4.05 -2.88
N VAL A 126 3.05 3.10 -3.47
CA VAL A 126 2.51 1.85 -3.99
C VAL A 126 2.79 0.72 -3.01
N PHE A 127 1.79 -0.07 -2.65
CA PHE A 127 1.95 -1.23 -1.78
C PHE A 127 1.49 -2.54 -2.44
N VAL A 128 2.31 -3.58 -2.34
CA VAL A 128 1.97 -4.95 -2.76
C VAL A 128 2.00 -5.88 -1.55
N HIS A 129 0.84 -6.43 -1.21
CA HIS A 129 0.68 -7.26 -0.01
C HIS A 129 1.35 -8.64 -0.13
N GLY A 130 1.62 -9.28 1.01
CA GLY A 130 2.16 -10.64 1.08
C GLY A 130 1.11 -11.75 0.96
N PHE A 131 1.49 -12.98 1.32
CA PHE A 131 0.61 -14.16 1.31
C PHE A 131 -0.47 -14.07 2.39
N ASN A 132 -1.51 -14.91 2.28
CA ASN A 132 -2.60 -15.03 3.25
C ASN A 132 -3.39 -13.72 3.48
N MET A 133 -3.60 -12.95 2.40
CA MET A 133 -4.33 -11.68 2.46
C MET A 133 -5.60 -11.76 1.60
N SER A 134 -6.75 -11.40 2.15
CA SER A 134 -7.93 -11.04 1.36
C SER A 134 -7.81 -9.59 0.89
N PHE A 135 -8.62 -9.19 -0.09
CA PHE A 135 -8.70 -7.79 -0.54
C PHE A 135 -8.95 -6.84 0.65
N ALA A 136 -9.92 -7.17 1.50
CA ALA A 136 -10.28 -6.37 2.66
C ALA A 136 -9.15 -6.25 3.69
N LYS A 137 -8.47 -7.37 4.00
CA LYS A 137 -7.30 -7.38 4.89
C LYS A 137 -6.16 -6.53 4.33
N ALA A 138 -5.90 -6.61 3.03
CA ALA A 138 -4.85 -5.82 2.37
C ALA A 138 -5.18 -4.33 2.40
N SER A 139 -6.43 -3.97 2.12
CA SER A 139 -6.94 -2.59 2.14
C SER A 139 -6.79 -1.97 3.52
N ARG A 140 -7.26 -2.66 4.58
CA ARG A 140 -7.12 -2.20 5.97
C ARG A 140 -5.66 -2.07 6.39
N ARG A 141 -4.81 -3.05 6.04
CA ARG A 141 -3.38 -3.03 6.37
C ARG A 141 -2.67 -1.84 5.73
N PHE A 142 -2.92 -1.58 4.46
CA PHE A 142 -2.29 -0.47 3.79
C PHE A 142 -2.85 0.88 4.27
N GLY A 143 -4.16 0.96 4.50
CA GLY A 143 -4.78 2.12 5.14
C GLY A 143 -4.13 2.45 6.47
N GLN A 144 -3.88 1.45 7.32
CA GLN A 144 -3.17 1.61 8.59
C GLN A 144 -1.76 2.18 8.39
N ILE A 145 -0.97 1.64 7.46
CA ILE A 145 0.38 2.13 7.17
C ILE A 145 0.35 3.60 6.72
N VAL A 146 -0.52 3.95 5.78
CA VAL A 146 -0.69 5.34 5.29
C VAL A 146 -1.06 6.27 6.44
N SER A 147 -1.99 5.81 7.28
CA SER A 147 -2.43 6.48 8.49
C SER A 147 -1.28 6.76 9.45
N ASP A 148 -0.50 5.73 9.76
CA ASP A 148 0.49 5.71 10.83
C ASP A 148 1.76 6.47 10.46
N LEU A 149 2.07 6.48 9.17
CA LEU A 149 3.15 7.28 8.61
C LEU A 149 2.74 8.75 8.37
N GLY A 150 1.45 9.08 8.53
CA GLY A 150 0.94 10.40 8.16
C GLY A 150 1.28 10.78 6.72
N TYR A 151 1.29 9.81 5.80
CA TYR A 151 1.80 9.98 4.45
C TYR A 151 1.01 11.06 3.68
N ARG A 152 1.73 12.02 3.09
CA ARG A 152 1.16 13.18 2.38
C ARG A 152 1.36 13.08 0.86
N GLY A 153 1.04 11.92 0.31
CA GLY A 153 0.96 11.69 -1.13
C GLY A 153 -0.26 10.83 -1.46
N CYS A 154 -0.33 10.31 -2.68
CA CYS A 154 -1.46 9.50 -3.11
C CYS A 154 -1.17 8.00 -2.88
N PRO A 155 -1.89 7.33 -1.97
CA PRO A 155 -1.68 5.92 -1.67
C PRO A 155 -2.38 5.01 -2.70
N VAL A 156 -1.64 4.06 -3.25
CA VAL A 156 -2.10 3.08 -4.24
C VAL A 156 -1.68 1.67 -3.76
N TYR A 157 -2.53 0.67 -3.92
CA TYR A 157 -2.10 -0.72 -3.68
C TYR A 157 -2.51 -1.66 -4.80
N PHE A 158 -1.67 -2.66 -5.02
CA PHE A 158 -1.97 -3.77 -5.90
C PHE A 158 -2.37 -4.99 -5.06
N SER A 159 -3.54 -5.53 -5.34
CA SER A 159 -4.09 -6.68 -4.61
C SER A 159 -4.19 -7.89 -5.52
N TRP A 160 -3.26 -8.83 -5.36
CA TRP A 160 -3.23 -10.09 -6.13
C TRP A 160 -4.07 -11.18 -5.45
N PRO A 161 -4.61 -12.20 -6.15
CA PRO A 161 -5.50 -13.24 -5.62
C PRO A 161 -4.81 -14.25 -4.68
N SER A 162 -4.31 -13.77 -3.54
CA SER A 162 -3.90 -14.62 -2.43
C SER A 162 -5.14 -15.25 -1.79
N ARG A 163 -5.05 -16.55 -1.50
CA ARG A 163 -6.18 -17.36 -1.04
C ARG A 163 -6.49 -17.25 0.45
N GLY A 164 -5.81 -16.37 1.19
CA GLY A 164 -6.17 -16.11 2.60
C GLY A 164 -6.07 -17.33 3.52
N ALA A 165 -5.25 -18.34 3.18
CA ALA A 165 -5.04 -19.54 3.98
C ALA A 165 -3.61 -20.11 3.88
N ILE A 166 -3.06 -20.57 5.02
CA ILE A 166 -1.67 -21.05 5.17
C ILE A 166 -1.42 -22.37 4.40
N ASN A 167 -2.41 -23.26 4.29
CA ASN A 167 -2.27 -24.58 3.67
C ASN A 167 -2.24 -24.58 2.13
N ARG A 168 -2.18 -23.40 1.49
CA ARG A 168 -2.19 -23.24 0.02
C ARG A 168 -0.98 -22.49 -0.53
N TYR A 169 0.12 -22.46 0.21
CA TYR A 169 1.36 -21.74 -0.14
C TYR A 169 1.84 -22.02 -1.59
N ALA A 170 1.78 -23.26 -2.07
CA ALA A 170 2.15 -23.60 -3.45
C ALA A 170 1.20 -23.01 -4.51
N ALA A 171 -0.11 -22.97 -4.24
CA ALA A 171 -1.08 -22.36 -5.14
C ALA A 171 -0.92 -20.82 -5.18
N ASP A 172 -0.61 -20.21 -4.03
CA ASP A 172 -0.33 -18.77 -3.94
C ASP A 172 0.95 -18.39 -4.71
N LYS A 173 1.96 -19.28 -4.81
CA LYS A 173 3.12 -19.07 -5.69
C LYS A 173 2.73 -18.95 -7.16
N ASN A 174 1.90 -19.86 -7.65
CA ASN A 174 1.43 -19.81 -9.03
C ASN A 174 0.57 -18.55 -9.28
N CYS A 175 -0.20 -18.10 -8.28
CA CYS A 175 -1.02 -16.90 -8.40
C CYS A 175 -0.18 -15.62 -8.42
N VAL A 176 0.82 -15.50 -7.54
CA VAL A 176 1.68 -14.32 -7.52
C VAL A 176 2.55 -14.22 -8.79
N GLU A 177 3.00 -15.37 -9.32
CA GLU A 177 3.69 -15.44 -10.62
C GLU A 177 2.76 -15.00 -11.76
N TRP A 178 1.51 -15.47 -11.79
CA TRP A 178 0.51 -15.02 -12.76
C TRP A 178 0.23 -13.50 -12.67
N SER A 179 0.18 -12.97 -11.45
CA SER A 179 -0.11 -11.53 -11.21
C SER A 179 1.07 -10.62 -11.56
N THR A 180 2.27 -11.18 -11.76
CA THR A 180 3.49 -10.40 -11.98
C THR A 180 3.41 -9.58 -13.27
N LEU A 181 2.84 -10.15 -14.34
CA LEU A 181 2.67 -9.43 -15.61
C LEU A 181 1.65 -8.29 -15.49
N ASN A 182 0.53 -8.54 -14.80
CA ASN A 182 -0.46 -7.49 -14.53
C ASN A 182 0.14 -6.35 -13.70
N LEU A 183 0.97 -6.70 -12.70
CA LEU A 183 1.69 -5.73 -11.89
C LEU A 183 2.70 -4.94 -12.72
N GLU A 184 3.48 -5.58 -13.61
CA GLU A 184 4.40 -4.87 -14.52
C GLU A 184 3.66 -3.84 -15.36
N CYS A 185 2.58 -4.25 -16.02
CA CYS A 185 1.73 -3.36 -16.81
C CYS A 185 1.18 -2.21 -15.96
N PHE A 186 0.72 -2.51 -14.75
CA PHE A 186 0.21 -1.48 -13.84
C PHE A 186 1.28 -0.47 -13.41
N LEU A 187 2.51 -0.92 -13.09
CA LEU A 187 3.62 -0.03 -12.76
C LEU A 187 4.01 0.88 -13.93
N GLU A 188 4.02 0.34 -15.15
CA GLU A 188 4.23 1.15 -16.36
C GLU A 188 3.13 2.20 -16.50
N GLN A 189 1.86 1.82 -16.36
CA GLN A 189 0.76 2.77 -16.46
C GLN A 189 0.80 3.83 -15.35
N LEU A 190 1.19 3.48 -14.12
CA LEU A 190 1.42 4.46 -13.05
C LEU A 190 2.52 5.46 -13.44
N ALA A 191 3.66 4.98 -13.93
CA ALA A 191 4.75 5.84 -14.38
C ALA A 191 4.33 6.76 -15.54
N VAL A 192 3.53 6.27 -16.48
CA VAL A 192 3.14 7.04 -17.67
C VAL A 192 1.96 7.98 -17.41
N ARG A 193 0.96 7.57 -16.62
CA ARG A 193 -0.38 8.20 -16.61
C ARG A 193 -0.77 8.83 -15.28
N SER A 194 -0.05 8.60 -14.18
CA SER A 194 -0.48 9.10 -12.86
C SER A 194 -0.25 10.60 -12.63
N GLY A 195 0.56 11.25 -13.47
CA GLY A 195 1.01 12.63 -13.24
C GLY A 195 1.97 12.81 -12.07
N SER A 196 2.39 11.72 -11.39
CA SER A 196 3.28 11.81 -10.23
C SER A 196 4.70 12.19 -10.60
N ARG A 197 5.37 12.96 -9.73
CA ARG A 197 6.79 13.26 -9.90
C ARG A 197 7.66 12.07 -9.51
N LYS A 198 7.26 11.34 -8.48
CA LYS A 198 8.01 10.22 -7.92
C LYS A 198 7.06 9.13 -7.41
N ILE A 199 7.45 7.88 -7.63
CA ILE A 199 6.74 6.67 -7.18
C ILE A 199 7.62 5.96 -6.16
N ILE A 200 7.07 5.71 -4.97
CA ILE A 200 7.68 4.92 -3.91
C ILE A 200 7.02 3.55 -3.91
N LEU A 201 7.80 2.51 -4.14
CA LEU A 201 7.32 1.14 -4.19
C LEU A 201 7.57 0.45 -2.85
N THR A 202 6.58 -0.27 -2.35
CA THR A 202 6.70 -1.04 -1.12
C THR A 202 6.04 -2.40 -1.26
N ALA A 203 6.62 -3.43 -0.66
CA ALA A 203 5.99 -4.74 -0.65
C ALA A 203 6.39 -5.60 0.55
N HIS A 204 5.52 -6.53 0.89
CA HIS A 204 5.74 -7.47 1.98
C HIS A 204 5.85 -8.91 1.46
N SER A 205 6.84 -9.67 1.97
CA SER A 205 6.91 -11.13 1.81
C SER A 205 6.82 -11.56 0.33
N MET A 206 5.88 -12.43 -0.02
CA MET A 206 5.66 -12.87 -1.41
C MET A 206 5.26 -11.74 -2.37
N GLY A 207 4.66 -10.65 -1.88
CA GLY A 207 4.42 -9.46 -2.69
C GLY A 207 5.72 -8.80 -3.14
N GLY A 208 6.76 -8.90 -2.31
CA GLY A 208 8.11 -8.44 -2.66
C GLY A 208 8.67 -9.19 -3.86
N ARG A 209 8.42 -10.50 -3.95
CA ARG A 209 8.82 -11.31 -5.10
C ARG A 209 8.16 -10.83 -6.40
N ALA A 210 6.83 -10.70 -6.42
CA ALA A 210 6.11 -10.18 -7.60
C ALA A 210 6.59 -8.78 -7.97
N LEU A 211 6.70 -7.88 -6.98
CA LEU A 211 7.11 -6.50 -7.21
C LEU A 211 8.52 -6.42 -7.81
N THR A 212 9.50 -7.16 -7.27
CA THR A 212 10.86 -7.13 -7.80
C THR A 212 10.95 -7.70 -9.22
N TYR A 213 10.22 -8.77 -9.54
CA TYR A 213 10.23 -9.29 -10.92
C TYR A 213 9.55 -8.35 -11.90
N ALA A 214 8.37 -7.84 -11.55
CA ALA A 214 7.65 -6.87 -12.37
C ALA A 214 8.49 -5.61 -12.59
N PHE A 215 9.11 -5.10 -11.54
CA PHE A 215 9.91 -3.88 -11.62
C PHE A 215 11.22 -4.09 -12.39
N SER A 216 11.97 -5.16 -12.13
CA SER A 216 13.18 -5.46 -12.89
C SER A 216 12.90 -5.71 -14.37
N SER A 217 11.78 -6.37 -14.71
CA SER A 217 11.33 -6.56 -16.09
C SER A 217 10.98 -5.22 -16.74
N LEU A 218 10.22 -4.36 -16.05
CA LEU A 218 9.87 -3.03 -16.52
C LEU A 218 11.11 -2.20 -16.82
N LEU A 219 12.07 -2.12 -15.90
CA LEU A 219 13.29 -1.31 -16.08
C LEU A 219 14.17 -1.82 -17.22
N GLN A 220 14.22 -3.13 -17.46
CA GLN A 220 14.95 -3.68 -18.60
C GLN A 220 14.27 -3.32 -19.94
N ARG A 221 12.93 -3.31 -19.98
CA ARG A 221 12.15 -3.00 -21.19
C ARG A 221 12.01 -1.49 -21.44
N ARG A 222 11.91 -0.70 -20.37
CA ARG A 222 11.63 0.74 -20.35
C ARG A 222 12.57 1.46 -19.37
N PRO A 223 13.89 1.45 -19.63
CA PRO A 223 14.85 2.13 -18.77
C PRO A 223 14.59 3.64 -18.68
N ASP A 224 13.91 4.23 -19.66
CA ASP A 224 13.46 5.62 -19.66
C ASP A 224 12.50 5.98 -18.52
N LEU A 225 11.86 4.97 -17.90
CA LEU A 225 10.95 5.17 -16.77
C LEU A 225 11.64 5.10 -15.41
N ALA A 226 12.93 4.77 -15.34
CA ALA A 226 13.66 4.60 -14.07
C ALA A 226 13.54 5.83 -13.15
N ASP A 227 13.70 7.04 -13.72
CA ASP A 227 13.66 8.32 -12.99
C ASP A 227 12.29 8.62 -12.35
N ARG A 228 11.24 7.88 -12.72
CA ARG A 228 9.91 8.00 -12.09
C ARG A 228 9.84 7.30 -10.75
N PHE A 229 10.77 6.40 -10.44
CA PHE A 229 10.77 5.61 -9.21
C PHE A 229 11.84 6.14 -8.26
N GLY A 230 11.42 6.55 -7.06
CA GLY A 230 12.33 7.16 -6.09
C GLY A 230 12.92 6.17 -5.10
N ALA A 231 12.11 5.20 -4.68
CA ALA A 231 12.52 4.21 -3.69
C ALA A 231 11.76 2.89 -3.85
N LEU A 232 12.40 1.79 -3.43
CA LEU A 232 11.83 0.46 -3.30
C LEU A 232 12.13 -0.11 -1.92
N LEU A 233 11.08 -0.32 -1.12
CA LEU A 233 11.19 -0.89 0.22
C LEU A 233 10.60 -2.30 0.24
N LEU A 234 11.40 -3.27 0.68
CA LEU A 234 10.97 -4.66 0.81
C LEU A 234 10.96 -5.08 2.27
N TYR A 235 9.79 -5.47 2.77
CA TYR A 235 9.61 -5.95 4.14
C TYR A 235 9.58 -7.47 4.16
N ALA A 236 10.51 -8.09 4.89
CA ALA A 236 10.62 -9.54 5.02
C ALA A 236 10.51 -10.26 3.65
N PRO A 237 11.27 -9.85 2.61
CA PRO A 237 11.09 -10.36 1.26
C PRO A 237 11.23 -11.89 1.19
N ASP A 238 10.18 -12.55 0.72
CA ASP A 238 10.19 -13.99 0.47
C ASP A 238 10.74 -14.25 -0.94
N ILE A 239 12.01 -13.91 -1.14
CA ILE A 239 12.76 -14.07 -2.40
C ILE A 239 13.96 -14.98 -2.16
N ASP A 240 14.30 -15.83 -3.13
CA ASP A 240 15.48 -16.69 -3.03
C ASP A 240 16.73 -15.83 -3.09
N SER A 241 17.64 -15.99 -2.12
CA SER A 241 18.80 -15.12 -1.99
C SER A 241 19.77 -15.25 -3.18
N GLY A 242 19.90 -16.46 -3.74
CA GLY A 242 20.72 -16.69 -4.92
C GLY A 242 20.11 -16.06 -6.17
N VAL A 243 18.79 -16.18 -6.34
CA VAL A 243 18.06 -15.52 -7.43
C VAL A 243 18.10 -14.02 -7.29
N PHE A 244 17.92 -13.49 -6.08
CA PHE A 244 18.01 -12.05 -5.83
C PHE A 244 19.38 -11.51 -6.22
N ARG A 245 20.45 -12.13 -5.73
CA ARG A 245 21.83 -11.73 -6.04
C ARG A 245 22.15 -11.81 -7.53
N ARG A 246 21.72 -12.88 -8.21
CA ARG A 246 22.05 -13.10 -9.62
C ARG A 246 21.23 -12.24 -10.57
N ASP A 247 19.91 -12.14 -10.35
CA ASP A 247 18.98 -11.63 -11.35
C ASP A 247 18.35 -10.28 -10.99
N ILE A 248 18.22 -9.97 -9.70
CA ILE A 248 17.43 -8.82 -9.23
C ILE A 248 18.34 -7.67 -8.78
N ALA A 249 19.29 -7.96 -7.88
CA ALA A 249 20.19 -6.97 -7.31
C ALA A 249 20.97 -6.18 -8.38
N PRO A 250 21.50 -6.78 -9.46
CA PRO A 250 22.21 -6.01 -10.49
C PRO A 250 21.32 -4.96 -11.18
N VAL A 251 20.07 -5.32 -11.47
CA VAL A 251 19.10 -4.39 -12.11
C VAL A 251 18.72 -3.27 -11.16
N LEU A 252 18.42 -3.61 -9.90
CA LEU A 252 18.06 -2.63 -8.88
C LEU A 252 19.21 -1.67 -8.59
N SER A 253 20.44 -2.18 -8.48
CA SER A 253 21.63 -1.36 -8.18
C SER A 253 21.97 -0.40 -9.33
N ALA A 254 21.71 -0.81 -10.57
CA ALA A 254 21.92 0.03 -11.75
C ALA A 254 20.79 1.04 -12.01
N SER A 255 19.65 0.93 -11.31
CA SER A 255 18.45 1.72 -11.60
C SER A 255 18.49 3.16 -11.09
N GLY A 256 19.39 3.50 -10.17
CA GLY A 256 19.39 4.78 -9.46
C GLY A 256 18.28 4.93 -8.40
N VAL A 257 17.44 3.90 -8.23
CA VAL A 257 16.38 3.86 -7.21
C VAL A 257 17.00 3.54 -5.85
N GLN A 258 16.59 4.24 -4.80
CA GLN A 258 16.97 3.89 -3.43
C GLN A 258 16.28 2.58 -3.01
N VAL A 259 17.04 1.50 -2.83
CA VAL A 259 16.49 0.20 -2.44
C VAL A 259 16.83 -0.12 -1.00
N THR A 260 15.80 -0.45 -0.21
CA THR A 260 15.94 -0.80 1.21
C THR A 260 15.27 -2.14 1.52
N LEU A 261 16.02 -3.05 2.13
CA LEU A 261 15.55 -4.35 2.62
C LEU A 261 15.40 -4.30 4.14
N TYR A 262 14.21 -4.60 4.65
CA TYR A 262 14.01 -4.88 6.06
C TYR A 262 14.01 -6.40 6.26
N VAL A 263 14.89 -6.88 7.13
CA VAL A 263 15.18 -8.31 7.32
C VAL A 263 15.17 -8.68 8.80
N SER A 264 14.86 -9.94 9.13
CA SER A 264 14.86 -10.39 10.52
C SER A 264 15.21 -11.86 10.67
N GLY A 265 16.09 -12.18 11.63
CA GLY A 265 16.33 -13.56 12.03
C GLY A 265 15.26 -14.17 12.95
N ARG A 266 14.32 -13.35 13.44
CA ARG A 266 13.20 -13.81 14.27
C ARG A 266 11.95 -14.15 13.44
N ASP A 267 12.04 -14.05 12.11
CA ASP A 267 10.91 -14.25 11.21
C ASP A 267 10.55 -15.75 11.08
N ARG A 268 9.49 -16.17 11.79
CA ARG A 268 9.06 -17.56 11.79
C ARG A 268 8.45 -17.99 10.46
N ALA A 269 7.82 -17.06 9.73
CA ALA A 269 7.19 -17.38 8.44
C ALA A 269 8.27 -17.63 7.38
N LEU A 270 9.29 -16.79 7.32
CA LEU A 270 10.41 -17.01 6.40
C LEU A 270 11.26 -18.23 6.78
N LYS A 271 11.40 -18.54 8.07
CA LYS A 271 12.01 -19.81 8.51
C LYS A 271 11.27 -21.03 7.96
N VAL A 272 9.93 -20.98 7.92
CA VAL A 272 9.11 -22.03 7.29
C VAL A 272 9.28 -22.01 5.77
N SER A 273 9.25 -20.84 5.13
CA SER A 273 9.51 -20.70 3.69
C SER A 273 10.85 -21.32 3.30
N ARG A 274 11.94 -21.01 4.03
CA ARG A 274 13.26 -21.62 3.83
C ARG A 274 13.20 -23.14 3.87
N ARG A 275 12.56 -23.72 4.89
CA ARG A 275 12.42 -25.18 5.01
C ARG A 275 11.65 -25.79 3.84
N LEU A 276 10.60 -25.12 3.35
CA LEU A 276 9.79 -25.60 2.24
C LEU A 276 10.49 -25.43 0.87
N ASN A 277 11.31 -24.40 0.71
CA ASN A 277 11.98 -24.06 -0.55
C ASN A 277 13.40 -24.63 -0.67
N GLY A 278 14.05 -24.98 0.44
CA GLY A 278 15.41 -25.53 0.48
C GLY A 278 16.53 -24.49 0.42
N TYR A 279 16.23 -23.20 0.25
CA TYR A 279 17.22 -22.13 0.05
C TYR A 279 16.94 -20.91 0.94
N GLU A 280 18.00 -20.15 1.25
CA GLU A 280 17.93 -18.94 2.06
C GLU A 280 17.03 -17.87 1.44
N ARG A 281 16.29 -17.15 2.30
CA ARG A 281 15.38 -16.09 1.88
C ARG A 281 15.98 -14.72 2.19
N VAL A 282 15.86 -13.78 1.25
CA VAL A 282 16.41 -12.41 1.41
C VAL A 282 15.96 -11.76 2.73
N GLY A 283 14.70 -11.97 3.14
CA GLY A 283 14.15 -11.39 4.36
C GLY A 283 14.56 -12.07 5.68
N TYR A 284 15.22 -13.23 5.62
CA TYR A 284 15.59 -14.02 6.79
C TYR A 284 17.09 -13.89 7.09
N VAL A 285 17.42 -13.75 8.37
CA VAL A 285 18.81 -13.65 8.84
C VAL A 285 19.12 -14.86 9.73
N GLU A 286 20.07 -15.71 9.34
CA GLU A 286 20.59 -16.75 10.24
C GLU A 286 21.79 -16.23 11.03
N ASP A 287 22.89 -15.96 10.33
CA ASP A 287 24.13 -15.44 10.93
C ASP A 287 24.35 -13.95 10.60
N SER A 288 24.30 -13.61 9.31
CA SER A 288 24.47 -12.25 8.78
C SER A 288 23.43 -11.98 7.70
N PRO A 289 22.90 -10.75 7.58
CA PRO A 289 21.99 -10.41 6.51
C PRO A 289 22.67 -10.43 5.13
N LEU A 290 21.85 -10.53 4.09
CA LEU A 290 22.31 -10.34 2.70
C LEU A 290 22.77 -8.88 2.51
N ILE A 291 23.98 -8.71 2.00
CA ILE A 291 24.55 -7.40 1.66
C ILE A 291 24.81 -7.38 0.16
N GLU A 292 24.30 -6.35 -0.52
CA GLU A 292 24.49 -6.09 -1.95
C GLU A 292 24.86 -4.62 -2.15
N ASN A 293 25.77 -4.35 -3.08
CA ASN A 293 26.17 -2.98 -3.39
C ASN A 293 24.99 -2.16 -3.90
N GLY A 294 24.82 -0.93 -3.41
CA GLY A 294 23.70 -0.07 -3.81
C GLY A 294 22.34 -0.45 -3.20
N ILE A 295 22.30 -1.41 -2.28
CA ILE A 295 21.08 -1.82 -1.57
C ILE A 295 21.31 -1.68 -0.06
N GLU A 296 20.43 -0.95 0.61
CA GLU A 296 20.47 -0.77 2.05
C GLU A 296 19.79 -1.94 2.75
N THR A 297 20.53 -2.73 3.54
CA THR A 297 19.92 -3.78 4.36
C THR A 297 19.81 -3.33 5.81
N ILE A 298 18.58 -3.38 6.36
CA ILE A 298 18.23 -3.02 7.73
C ILE A 298 17.79 -4.28 8.48
N ASP A 299 18.62 -4.74 9.42
CA ASP A 299 18.27 -5.83 10.34
C ASP A 299 17.40 -5.31 11.50
N VAL A 300 16.15 -5.79 11.55
CA VAL A 300 15.19 -5.46 12.59
C VAL A 300 15.28 -6.41 13.80
N GLY A 301 16.25 -7.33 13.85
CA GLY A 301 16.38 -8.35 14.89
C GLY A 301 16.44 -7.81 16.33
N ASN A 302 16.95 -6.59 16.53
CA ASN A 302 17.00 -5.91 17.82
C ASN A 302 15.65 -5.31 18.26
N VAL A 303 14.68 -5.23 17.36
CA VAL A 303 13.37 -4.65 17.63
C VAL A 303 12.39 -5.73 18.07
N LYS A 304 11.47 -5.39 18.99
CA LYS A 304 10.34 -6.26 19.33
C LYS A 304 9.41 -6.35 18.12
N ALA A 305 9.62 -7.34 17.27
CA ALA A 305 8.66 -7.76 16.27
C ALA A 305 7.48 -8.44 16.98
N GLY A 306 6.24 -8.26 16.50
CA GLY A 306 5.06 -8.94 17.05
C GLY A 306 5.20 -10.47 17.05
N PHE A 307 4.18 -11.20 17.54
CA PHE A 307 4.26 -12.63 17.89
C PHE A 307 4.91 -13.57 16.84
N SER A 308 4.80 -13.27 15.54
CA SER A 308 5.38 -14.08 14.45
C SER A 308 6.80 -13.68 14.03
N GLY A 309 7.26 -12.47 14.39
CA GLY A 309 8.47 -11.90 13.81
C GLY A 309 8.33 -11.46 12.34
N HIS A 310 7.17 -11.65 11.69
CA HIS A 310 6.93 -11.39 10.25
C HIS A 310 6.04 -10.16 9.99
N SER A 311 5.44 -9.62 11.06
CA SER A 311 4.49 -8.51 11.05
C SER A 311 5.10 -7.20 11.55
N TYR A 312 6.43 -7.14 11.75
CA TYR A 312 7.09 -5.98 12.36
C TYR A 312 6.86 -4.69 11.59
N TYR A 313 6.78 -4.74 10.25
CA TYR A 313 6.68 -3.57 9.39
C TYR A 313 5.43 -2.71 9.63
N HIS A 314 4.39 -3.28 10.24
CA HIS A 314 3.14 -2.57 10.53
C HIS A 314 2.74 -2.61 12.01
N GLN A 315 3.56 -3.19 12.89
CA GLN A 315 3.30 -3.30 14.33
C GLN A 315 4.38 -2.66 15.19
N SER A 316 5.59 -2.56 14.66
CA SER A 316 6.73 -2.03 15.40
C SER A 316 6.82 -0.53 15.20
N ARG A 317 6.59 0.24 16.28
CA ARG A 317 6.74 1.70 16.25
C ARG A 317 8.15 2.15 15.81
N PRO A 318 9.26 1.53 16.26
CA PRO A 318 10.58 1.85 15.73
C PRO A 318 10.69 1.66 14.21
N VAL A 319 10.14 0.57 13.66
CA VAL A 319 10.18 0.31 12.21
C VAL A 319 9.29 1.28 11.45
N LEU A 320 8.08 1.58 11.95
CA LEU A 320 7.21 2.60 11.36
C LEU A 320 7.85 3.99 11.40
N SER A 321 8.58 4.34 12.46
CA SER A 321 9.32 5.60 12.55
C SER A 321 10.46 5.66 11.54
N ASP A 322 11.17 4.56 11.32
CA ASP A 322 12.23 4.49 10.31
C ASP A 322 11.67 4.59 8.89
N MET A 323 10.57 3.89 8.63
CA MET A 323 9.79 4.00 7.39
C MET A 323 9.29 5.41 7.16
N PHE A 324 8.89 6.15 8.20
CA PHE A 324 8.48 7.55 8.09
C PHE A 324 9.60 8.40 7.49
N TYR A 325 10.82 8.30 8.01
CA TYR A 325 11.95 9.09 7.51
C TYR A 325 12.31 8.74 6.07
N LEU A 326 12.25 7.46 5.70
CA LEU A 326 12.55 7.07 4.33
C LEU A 326 11.44 7.44 3.34
N ILE A 327 10.17 7.22 3.70
CA ILE A 327 9.03 7.45 2.80
C ILE A 327 8.66 8.94 2.72
N ASN A 328 8.61 9.65 3.85
CA ASN A 328 8.21 11.05 3.85
C ASN A 328 9.40 11.99 3.60
N GLU A 329 10.59 11.68 4.11
CA GLU A 329 11.74 12.60 4.01
C GLU A 329 12.79 12.15 2.99
N GLY A 330 12.68 10.93 2.44
CA GLY A 330 13.61 10.44 1.42
C GLY A 330 15.03 10.19 1.95
N LEU A 331 15.17 9.98 3.26
CA LEU A 331 16.49 9.83 3.89
C LEU A 331 17.10 8.45 3.63
N SER A 332 18.40 8.44 3.35
CA SER A 332 19.24 7.24 3.28
C SER A 332 19.46 6.64 4.67
N ALA A 333 19.92 5.40 4.75
CA ALA A 333 20.10 4.68 6.02
C ALA A 333 21.11 5.37 6.97
N ASP A 334 22.14 6.00 6.42
CA ASP A 334 23.16 6.75 7.17
C ASP A 334 22.67 8.10 7.69
N GLU A 335 21.63 8.66 7.08
CA GLU A 335 20.99 9.91 7.52
C GLU A 335 19.94 9.68 8.61
N ARG A 336 19.54 8.42 8.86
CA ARG A 336 18.46 8.07 9.79
C ARG A 336 19.00 7.80 11.20
N PHE A 337 18.72 8.72 12.12
CA PHE A 337 19.22 8.69 13.51
C PHE A 337 18.92 7.39 14.28
N SER A 338 17.82 6.70 13.96
CA SER A 338 17.45 5.42 14.60
C SER A 338 18.36 4.25 14.24
N LEU A 339 19.21 4.41 13.22
CA LEU A 339 20.06 3.35 12.69
C LEU A 339 21.52 3.56 13.09
N GLU A 340 22.23 2.45 13.24
CA GLU A 340 23.69 2.38 13.36
C GLU A 340 24.27 1.42 12.31
N PRO A 341 25.43 1.75 11.72
CA PRO A 341 26.08 0.90 10.74
C PRO A 341 26.76 -0.29 11.42
N VAL A 342 26.78 -1.42 10.72
CA VAL A 342 27.58 -2.59 11.08
C VAL A 342 28.40 -3.00 9.86
N ASP A 343 29.72 -2.86 9.98
CA ASP A 343 30.68 -3.22 8.94
C ASP A 343 31.13 -4.68 9.11
N THR A 344 31.10 -5.44 8.02
CA THR A 344 31.56 -6.84 7.92
C THR A 344 32.55 -7.00 6.75
N SER A 345 33.10 -8.20 6.56
CA SER A 345 33.91 -8.52 5.38
C SER A 345 33.13 -8.42 4.06
N ASP A 346 31.82 -8.59 4.13
CA ASP A 346 30.93 -8.67 2.96
C ASP A 346 30.28 -7.31 2.64
N GLY A 347 30.54 -6.29 3.47
CA GLY A 347 30.08 -4.92 3.30
C GLY A 347 29.40 -4.37 4.55
N ARG A 348 28.54 -3.38 4.36
CA ARG A 348 27.83 -2.69 5.44
C ARG A 348 26.34 -3.04 5.43
N TYR A 349 25.79 -3.30 6.62
CA TYR A 349 24.35 -3.26 6.85
C TYR A 349 24.03 -2.31 8.01
N TRP A 350 22.75 -2.10 8.28
CA TRP A 350 22.25 -1.22 9.33
C TRP A 350 21.40 -2.00 10.32
N ARG A 351 21.39 -1.57 11.58
CA ARG A 351 20.47 -2.08 12.58
C ARG A 351 19.94 -0.96 13.46
N PHE A 352 18.85 -1.21 14.15
CA PHE A 352 18.31 -0.27 15.12
C PHE A 352 19.25 -0.09 16.31
N ARG A 353 19.48 1.17 16.69
CA ARG A 353 20.16 1.53 17.94
C ARG A 353 19.38 0.96 19.13
N ARG A 354 20.11 0.56 20.18
CA ARG A 354 19.53 0.01 21.40
C ARG A 354 19.02 1.09 22.36
#